data_AF-A0A3N1KJU9-F1
#
_entry.id   AF-A0A3N1KJU9-F1
#
_cell.length_a   1.000
_cell.length_b   1.000
_cell.length_c   1.000
_cell.angle_alpha   90.00
_cell.angle_beta   90.00
_cell.angle_gamma   90.00
#
_symmetry.space_group_name_H-M   'P 1'
#
loop_
_entity.id
_entity.type
_entity.pdbx_description
1 polymer ?
#
loop_
_entity_poly.entity_id
_entity_poly.type
_entity_poly.pdbx_seq_one_letter_code
_entity_poly.pdbx_strand_id
1 'polypeptide(L)'
;MKKSELALVLAWVSSVDGRLVNEMTVEAWHELVGGYDGAAVAGAVREHYLEHARNIYPADVIERLGVDRNLGQLPNATDELLAEQKADWCADHGITVEEFDEHEDDHEWIRAVQRG
;
A
#
# COMPACT_ATOMS: atom_id res chain seq x y z
N MET A 1 -4.60 1.23 14.79
CA MET A 1 -4.78 2.18 15.91
C MET A 1 -6.13 2.91 15.86
N LYS A 2 -6.57 3.51 16.97
CA LYS A 2 -7.75 4.38 17.04
C LYS A 2 -7.45 5.79 16.49
N LYS A 3 -8.48 6.50 15.99
CA LYS A 3 -8.36 7.92 15.58
C LYS A 3 -7.79 8.81 16.69
N SER A 4 -8.15 8.56 17.95
CA SER A 4 -7.63 9.31 19.11
C SER A 4 -6.13 9.13 19.31
N GLU A 5 -5.60 7.94 19.03
CA GLU A 5 -4.15 7.67 19.13
C GLU A 5 -3.41 8.38 17.99
N LEU A 6 -3.94 8.31 16.78
CA LEU A 6 -3.40 9.02 15.62
C LEU A 6 -3.45 10.54 15.80
N ALA A 7 -4.50 11.08 16.41
CA ALA A 7 -4.61 12.50 16.70
C ALA A 7 -3.47 12.98 17.62
N LEU A 8 -3.01 12.16 18.57
CA LEU A 8 -1.87 12.49 19.42
C LEU A 8 -0.56 12.53 18.62
N VAL A 9 -0.38 11.59 17.69
CA VAL A 9 0.78 11.59 16.77
C VAL A 9 0.76 12.83 15.89
N LEU A 10 -0.40 13.18 15.32
CA LEU A 10 -0.53 14.35 14.46
C LEU A 10 -0.42 15.68 15.21
N ALA A 11 -0.85 15.74 16.47
CA ALA A 11 -0.59 16.89 17.33
C ALA A 11 0.92 17.10 17.54
N TRP A 12 1.69 16.03 17.71
CA TRP A 12 3.15 16.13 17.74
C TRP A 12 3.72 16.59 16.41
N VAL A 13 3.27 16.04 15.28
CA VAL A 13 3.70 16.49 13.93
C VAL A 13 3.44 17.99 13.74
N SER A 14 2.24 18.46 14.10
CA SER A 14 1.85 19.88 14.08
C SER A 14 2.79 20.75 14.91
N SER A 15 3.27 20.26 16.06
CA SER A 15 4.23 20.98 16.89
C SER A 15 5.62 21.10 16.25
N VAL A 16 5.99 20.16 15.37
CA VAL A 16 7.31 20.13 14.72
C VAL A 16 7.33 20.96 13.45
N ASP A 17 6.29 20.87 12.61
CA ASP A 17 6.29 21.52 11.29
C ASP A 17 5.26 22.64 11.12
N GLY A 18 4.50 22.95 12.17
CA GLY A 18 3.54 24.04 12.18
C GLY A 18 2.29 23.80 11.32
N ARG A 19 2.06 22.59 10.79
CA ARG A 19 0.85 22.31 10.00
C ARG A 19 -0.39 22.39 10.88
N LEU A 20 -1.48 22.86 10.31
CA LEU A 20 -2.79 22.84 10.96
C LEU A 20 -3.38 21.42 10.84
N VAL A 21 -3.66 20.80 11.99
CA VAL A 21 -4.32 19.49 12.05
C VAL A 21 -5.74 19.71 12.54
N ASN A 22 -6.70 19.30 11.72
CA ASN A 22 -8.11 19.27 12.07
C ASN A 22 -8.65 17.84 11.99
N GLU A 23 -9.93 17.64 12.33
CA GLU A 23 -10.58 16.34 12.29
C GLU A 23 -10.43 15.66 10.93
N MET A 24 -10.69 16.37 9.83
CA MET A 24 -10.56 15.83 8.48
C MET A 24 -9.13 15.35 8.15
N THR A 25 -8.11 16.01 8.70
CA THR A 25 -6.70 15.55 8.56
C THR A 25 -6.48 14.24 9.29
N VAL A 26 -7.02 14.10 10.50
CA VAL A 26 -6.96 12.85 11.27
C VAL A 26 -7.69 11.74 10.55
N GLU A 27 -8.86 12.01 9.97
CA GLU A 27 -9.62 11.01 9.21
C GLU A 27 -8.87 10.52 7.98
N ALA A 28 -8.38 11.45 7.15
CA ALA A 28 -7.64 11.11 5.93
C ALA A 28 -6.34 10.32 6.24
N TRP A 29 -5.63 10.69 7.31
CA TRP A 29 -4.49 9.90 7.75
C TRP A 29 -4.92 8.53 8.31
N HIS A 30 -6.03 8.46 9.05
CA HIS A 30 -6.50 7.22 9.65
C HIS A 30 -6.92 6.18 8.60
N GLU A 31 -7.48 6.62 7.48
CA GLU A 31 -7.76 5.73 6.35
C GLU A 31 -6.51 5.03 5.81
N LEU A 32 -5.36 5.70 5.83
CA LEU A 32 -4.11 5.20 5.24
C LEU A 32 -3.24 4.44 6.25
N VAL A 33 -3.15 4.94 7.49
CA VAL A 33 -2.25 4.38 8.52
C VAL A 33 -2.97 3.77 9.71
N GLY A 34 -4.30 3.81 9.74
CA GLY A 34 -5.11 3.32 10.85
C GLY A 34 -5.01 1.81 11.06
N GLY A 35 -4.60 1.04 10.04
CA GLY A 35 -4.33 -0.39 10.14
C GLY A 35 -3.07 -0.76 10.94
N TYR A 36 -2.15 0.19 11.13
CA TYR A 36 -0.88 -0.07 11.81
C TYR A 36 -0.96 0.13 13.33
N ASP A 37 0.06 -0.40 14.01
CA ASP A 37 0.30 -0.13 15.43
C ASP A 37 0.65 1.35 15.66
N GLY A 38 0.10 1.93 16.72
CA GLY A 38 0.26 3.35 17.01
C GLY A 38 1.68 3.72 17.45
N ALA A 39 2.37 2.83 18.16
CA ALA A 39 3.75 3.08 18.57
C ALA A 39 4.71 2.97 17.39
N ALA A 40 4.48 2.02 16.48
CA ALA A 40 5.22 1.90 15.23
C ALA A 40 5.07 3.14 14.35
N VAL A 41 3.85 3.65 14.17
CA VAL A 41 3.61 4.90 13.42
C VAL A 41 4.29 6.09 14.08
N ALA A 42 4.22 6.22 15.40
CA ALA A 42 4.92 7.28 16.11
C ALA A 42 6.45 7.18 15.96
N GLY A 43 7.00 5.96 15.93
CA GLY A 43 8.42 5.69 15.66
C GLY A 43 8.84 6.17 14.27
N ALA A 44 8.14 5.71 13.23
CA ALA A 44 8.39 6.10 11.85
C ALA A 44 8.32 7.62 11.64
N VAL A 45 7.37 8.28 12.31
CA VAL A 45 7.23 9.74 12.29
C VAL A 45 8.46 10.44 12.88
N ARG A 46 9.00 9.95 14.00
CA ARG A 46 10.18 10.54 14.64
C ARG A 46 11.43 10.33 13.79
N GLU A 47 11.63 9.12 13.27
CA GLU A 47 12.75 8.79 12.39
C GLU A 47 12.78 9.69 11.15
N HIS A 48 11.61 9.96 10.55
CA HIS A 48 11.51 10.88 9.42
C HIS A 48 12.13 12.25 9.73
N TYR A 49 11.76 12.88 10.84
CA TYR A 49 12.26 14.21 11.20
C TYR A 49 13.71 14.21 11.71
N LEU A 50 14.28 13.06 12.06
CA LEU A 50 15.71 12.93 12.33
C LEU A 50 16.53 12.96 11.04
N GLU A 51 15.97 12.44 9.95
CA GLU A 51 16.69 12.27 8.68
C GLU A 51 16.36 13.37 7.65
N HIS A 52 15.15 13.92 7.71
CA HIS A 52 14.61 14.80 6.69
C HIS A 52 14.11 16.11 7.29
N ALA A 53 14.48 17.23 6.65
CA ALA A 53 13.99 18.55 7.01
C ALA A 53 12.59 18.86 6.44
N ARG A 54 12.05 17.99 5.57
CA ARG A 54 10.73 18.19 4.96
C ARG A 54 9.60 17.65 5.83
N ASN A 55 8.42 18.21 5.63
CA ASN A 55 7.16 17.72 6.17
C ASN A 55 6.94 16.23 5.88
N ILE A 56 6.43 15.51 6.89
CA ILE A 56 6.05 14.10 6.76
C ILE A 56 4.63 13.94 6.18
N TYR A 57 4.42 12.94 5.36
CA TYR A 57 3.14 12.55 4.79
C TYR A 57 2.83 11.07 5.11
N PRO A 58 1.57 10.62 5.00
CA PRO A 58 1.21 9.24 5.27
C PRO A 58 2.05 8.21 4.50
N ALA A 59 2.38 8.51 3.24
CA ALA A 59 3.20 7.65 2.40
C ALA A 59 4.61 7.41 2.98
N ASP A 60 5.21 8.43 3.60
CA ASP A 60 6.53 8.31 4.25
C ASP A 60 6.48 7.36 5.45
N VAL A 61 5.37 7.41 6.20
CA VAL A 61 5.14 6.50 7.33
C VAL A 61 4.99 5.06 6.84
N ILE A 62 4.20 4.84 5.79
CA ILE A 62 3.96 3.52 5.21
C ILE A 62 5.29 2.92 4.68
N GLU A 63 6.07 3.70 3.95
CA GLU A 63 7.38 3.30 3.44
C GLU A 63 8.32 2.89 4.59
N ARG A 64 8.37 3.67 5.66
CA ARG A 64 9.22 3.40 6.83
C ARG A 64 8.78 2.22 7.67
N LEU A 65 7.49 1.92 7.70
CA LEU A 65 6.97 0.74 8.38
C LEU A 65 7.37 -0.57 7.69
N GLY A 66 8.16 -0.51 6.61
CA GLY A 66 8.63 -1.69 5.89
C GLY A 66 7.48 -2.46 5.28
N VAL A 67 6.36 -1.77 5.02
CA VAL A 67 5.29 -2.29 4.20
C VAL A 67 5.89 -2.39 2.82
N ASP A 68 6.30 -3.62 2.47
CA ASP A 68 6.59 -4.02 1.11
C ASP A 68 5.65 -3.26 0.18
N ARG A 69 6.17 -2.57 -0.83
CA ARG A 69 5.30 -1.90 -1.81
C ARG A 69 4.38 -2.88 -2.51
N ASN A 70 4.67 -4.18 -2.37
CA ASN A 70 3.86 -5.31 -2.79
C ASN A 70 2.83 -5.79 -1.75
N LEU A 71 2.70 -5.20 -0.54
CA LEU A 71 1.67 -5.54 0.47
C LEU A 71 0.25 -5.05 0.11
N GLY A 72 0.06 -4.61 -1.13
CA GLY A 72 -1.24 -4.65 -1.82
C GLY A 72 -1.58 -6.02 -2.40
N GLN A 73 -0.61 -6.96 -2.46
CA GLN A 73 -0.88 -8.39 -2.55
C GLN A 73 -1.35 -8.81 -1.17
N LEU A 74 -2.66 -9.01 -1.07
CA LEU A 74 -3.31 -9.64 0.07
C LEU A 74 -2.48 -10.84 0.54
N PRO A 75 -2.29 -11.08 1.85
CA PRO A 75 -1.61 -12.28 2.39
C PRO A 75 -2.34 -13.60 2.08
N ASN A 76 -3.27 -13.61 1.11
CA ASN A 76 -4.13 -14.72 0.77
C ASN A 76 -4.02 -15.14 -0.70
N ALA A 77 -3.17 -14.51 -1.52
CA ALA A 77 -2.81 -15.09 -2.80
C ALA A 77 -1.61 -16.00 -2.58
N THR A 78 -1.85 -17.21 -2.08
CA THR A 78 -0.85 -18.27 -2.17
C THR A 78 -0.45 -18.44 -3.64
N ASP A 79 0.77 -18.89 -3.92
CA ASP A 79 1.19 -19.22 -5.29
C ASP A 79 0.18 -20.16 -5.97
N GLU A 80 -0.48 -21.01 -5.17
CA GLU A 80 -1.59 -21.86 -5.58
C GLU A 80 -2.83 -21.06 -6.05
N LEU A 81 -3.26 -20.01 -5.33
CA LEU A 81 -4.39 -19.18 -5.75
C LEU A 81 -4.06 -18.38 -7.02
N LEU A 82 -2.83 -17.88 -7.14
CA LEU A 82 -2.39 -17.17 -8.34
C LEU A 82 -2.33 -18.12 -9.55
N ALA A 83 -1.86 -19.35 -9.35
CA ALA A 83 -1.87 -20.38 -10.38
C ALA A 83 -3.29 -20.77 -10.80
N GLU A 84 -4.23 -20.89 -9.85
CA GLU A 84 -5.65 -21.16 -10.11
C GLU A 84 -6.29 -20.02 -10.92
N GLN A 85 -6.14 -18.77 -10.47
CA GLN A 85 -6.67 -17.60 -11.18
C GLN A 85 -6.11 -17.47 -12.61
N LYS A 86 -4.81 -17.77 -12.77
CA LYS A 86 -4.16 -17.77 -14.08
C LYS A 86 -4.73 -18.85 -14.98
N ALA A 87 -4.90 -20.06 -14.46
CA ALA A 87 -5.47 -21.18 -15.22
C ALA A 87 -6.92 -20.88 -15.66
N ASP A 88 -7.73 -20.33 -14.76
CA ASP A 88 -9.12 -19.93 -15.05
C ASP A 88 -9.17 -18.85 -16.13
N TRP A 89 -8.33 -17.81 -16.01
CA TRP A 89 -8.27 -16.74 -17.00
C TRP A 89 -7.84 -17.26 -18.37
N CYS A 90 -6.85 -18.16 -18.43
CA CYS A 90 -6.40 -18.78 -19.67
C CYS A 90 -7.52 -19.61 -20.33
N ALA A 91 -8.26 -20.39 -19.53
CA ALA A 91 -9.40 -21.18 -20.00
C ALA A 91 -10.52 -20.31 -20.58
N ASP A 92 -10.85 -19.20 -19.91
CA ASP A 92 -11.88 -18.25 -20.34
C ASP A 92 -11.55 -17.57 -21.67
N HIS A 93 -10.26 -17.38 -21.96
CA HIS A 93 -9.78 -16.73 -23.18
C HIS A 93 -9.27 -17.72 -24.24
N GLY A 94 -9.44 -19.03 -24.00
CA GLY A 94 -9.14 -20.08 -24.98
C GLY A 94 -7.65 -20.31 -25.25
N ILE A 95 -6.77 -19.94 -24.32
CA ILE A 95 -5.30 -20.07 -24.42
C ILE A 95 -4.77 -20.96 -23.30
N THR A 96 -3.52 -21.43 -23.41
CA THR A 96 -2.89 -22.23 -22.37
C THR A 96 -2.09 -21.36 -21.39
N VAL A 97 -1.84 -21.90 -20.19
CA VAL A 97 -0.97 -21.24 -19.20
C VAL A 97 0.46 -21.09 -19.74
N GLU A 98 0.94 -22.08 -20.50
CA GLU A 98 2.25 -22.04 -21.15
C GLU A 98 2.35 -20.94 -22.21
N GLU A 99 1.29 -20.74 -23.01
CA GLU A 99 1.21 -19.65 -23.98
C GLU A 99 1.16 -18.29 -23.27
N PHE A 100 0.45 -18.19 -22.14
CA PHE A 100 0.47 -16.98 -21.33
C PHE A 100 1.86 -16.69 -20.73
N ASP A 101 2.57 -17.71 -20.25
CA ASP A 101 3.92 -17.59 -19.68
C ASP A 101 4.95 -17.09 -20.71
N GLU A 102 4.84 -17.53 -21.96
CA GLU A 102 5.70 -17.03 -23.05
C GLU A 102 5.47 -15.54 -23.37
N HIS A 103 4.31 -15.01 -23.00
CA HIS A 103 3.86 -13.64 -23.29
C HIS A 103 3.59 -12.80 -22.03
N GLU A 104 4.08 -13.21 -20.85
CA GLU A 104 3.76 -12.56 -19.56
C GLU A 104 4.13 -11.07 -19.55
N ASP A 105 5.23 -10.70 -20.21
CA ASP A 105 5.72 -9.33 -20.32
C ASP A 105 5.21 -8.58 -21.58
N ASP A 106 4.45 -9.25 -22.46
CA ASP A 106 3.90 -8.64 -23.68
C ASP A 106 2.50 -8.07 -23.44
N HIS A 107 2.48 -6.83 -22.93
CA HIS A 107 1.24 -6.11 -22.65
C HIS A 107 0.36 -5.86 -23.88
N GLU A 108 0.90 -5.86 -25.10
CA GLU A 108 0.08 -5.70 -26.31
C GLU A 108 -0.65 -7.00 -26.65
N TRP A 109 0.04 -8.13 -26.50
CA TRP A 109 -0.55 -9.46 -26.67
C TRP A 109 -1.67 -9.73 -25.66
N ILE A 110 -1.41 -9.49 -24.36
CA ILE A 110 -2.41 -9.69 -23.29
C ILE A 110 -3.67 -8.87 -23.57
N ARG A 111 -3.53 -7.63 -24.03
CA ARG A 111 -4.67 -6.76 -24.40
C ARG A 111 -5.43 -7.24 -25.63
N ALA A 112 -4.76 -7.89 -26.58
CA ALA A 112 -5.41 -8.46 -27.75
C ALA A 112 -6.26 -9.66 -27.37
N VAL A 113 -5.74 -10.54 -26.50
CA VAL A 113 -6.46 -11.70 -25.95
C VAL A 113 -7.70 -11.27 -25.16
N GLN A 114 -7.60 -10.24 -24.31
CA GLN A 114 -8.75 -9.70 -23.55
C GLN A 114 -9.90 -9.13 -24.39
N ARG A 115 -9.68 -8.87 -25.68
CA ARG A 115 -10.68 -8.26 -26.58
C ARG A 115 -11.33 -9.27 -27.53
N GLY A 116 -10.79 -10.49 -27.62
CA GLY A 116 -11.32 -11.59 -28.43
C GLY A 116 -12.48 -12.29 -27.74
#